data_AF-A0A433DMH2-F1
#
_entry.id   AF-A0A433DMH2-F1
#
_cell.length_a   1.000
_cell.length_b   1.000
_cell.length_c   1.000
_cell.angle_alpha   90.00
_cell.angle_beta   90.00
_cell.angle_gamma   90.00
#
_symmetry.space_group_name_H-M   'P 1'
#
loop_
_entity.id
_entity.type
_entity.pdbx_description
1 polymer ?
#
loop_
_entity_poly.entity_id
_entity_poly.type
_entity_poly.pdbx_seq_one_letter_code
_entity_poly.pdbx_strand_id
1 'polypeptide(L)'
;MLTPSFSSSIDTQIGSPHEKYLIVACRSDTIDGTYVDDGGNSCLSGNYFEVLLGHDKYWAMGGQYVFQDDGNNTDVLVYHWYDSTSSYAPKLGINLLTWDTNDWPVAN
;
A
#
# COMPACT_ATOMS: atom_id res chain seq x y z
N MET A 1 14.28 -8.07 -14.43
CA MET A 1 13.78 -6.70 -14.61
C MET A 1 12.29 -6.79 -14.92
N LEU A 2 11.48 -6.82 -13.87
CA LEU A 2 10.02 -6.68 -13.88
C LEU A 2 9.70 -6.05 -12.53
N THR A 3 9.34 -4.78 -12.50
CA THR A 3 8.69 -4.17 -11.34
C THR A 3 7.26 -3.84 -11.75
N PRO A 4 6.28 -4.67 -11.39
CA PRO A 4 4.90 -4.25 -11.40
C PRO A 4 4.38 -4.30 -9.95
N SER A 5 4.36 -3.16 -9.28
CA SER A 5 3.52 -3.00 -8.10
C SER A 5 2.79 -1.66 -8.20
N PHE A 6 1.59 -1.72 -8.78
CA PHE A 6 0.62 -0.65 -8.66
C PHE A 6 0.00 -0.77 -7.27
N SER A 7 0.30 0.20 -6.41
CA SER A 7 -0.41 0.37 -5.15
C SER A 7 -1.53 1.39 -5.38
N SER A 8 -2.78 0.96 -5.21
CA SER A 8 -3.93 1.86 -5.19
C SER A 8 -4.35 2.12 -3.75
N SER A 9 -4.84 3.32 -3.47
CA SER A 9 -5.66 3.60 -2.29
C SER A 9 -7.13 3.56 -2.73
N ILE A 10 -7.98 2.81 -2.05
CA ILE A 10 -9.43 2.86 -2.30
C ILE A 10 -9.97 4.16 -1.68
N ASP A 11 -10.36 5.11 -2.53
CA ASP A 11 -10.82 6.44 -2.13
C ASP A 11 -12.35 6.53 -2.26
N THR A 12 -13.08 6.37 -1.15
CA THR A 12 -14.54 6.61 -1.13
C THR A 12 -14.91 8.09 -0.98
N GLN A 13 -13.96 8.98 -0.70
CA GLN A 13 -14.09 10.44 -0.80
C GLN A 13 -12.77 11.06 -0.34
N ILE A 14 -12.30 12.10 -1.03
CA ILE A 14 -11.06 12.85 -0.72
C ILE A 14 -10.73 12.87 0.78
N GLY A 15 -9.73 12.07 1.15
CA GLY A 15 -8.86 12.11 2.33
C GLY A 15 -9.38 12.84 3.56
N SER A 16 -10.48 12.40 4.17
CA SER A 16 -10.78 12.87 5.52
C SER A 16 -9.73 12.28 6.48
N PRO A 17 -9.07 13.09 7.32
CA PRO A 17 -8.13 12.58 8.32
C PRO A 17 -8.78 11.57 9.29
N HIS A 18 -10.11 11.49 9.29
CA HIS A 18 -10.94 10.67 10.16
C HIS A 18 -11.42 9.38 9.48
N GLU A 19 -10.80 8.96 8.37
CA GLU A 19 -11.07 7.68 7.73
C GLU A 19 -9.87 6.73 7.85
N LYS A 20 -10.17 5.43 7.97
CA LYS A 20 -9.15 4.38 7.90
C LYS A 20 -8.87 4.10 6.44
N TYR A 21 -7.73 4.57 5.95
CA TYR A 21 -7.24 4.21 4.63
C TYR A 21 -6.44 2.92 4.71
N LEU A 22 -6.40 2.26 3.56
CA LEU A 22 -5.72 1.00 3.33
C LEU A 22 -4.77 1.18 2.15
N ILE A 23 -3.53 0.76 2.33
CA ILE A 23 -2.60 0.55 1.22
C ILE A 23 -2.82 -0.87 0.74
N VAL A 24 -3.19 -1.00 -0.54
CA VAL A 24 -3.42 -2.31 -1.18
C VAL A 24 -2.48 -2.53 -2.35
N ALA A 25 -2.38 -3.79 -2.79
CA ALA A 25 -1.66 -4.21 -3.97
C ALA A 25 -2.50 -5.16 -4.83
N CYS A 26 -2.25 -5.09 -6.14
CA CYS A 26 -2.65 -6.09 -7.11
C CYS A 26 -1.50 -6.34 -8.07
N ARG A 27 -1.43 -7.52 -8.68
CA ARG A 27 -0.37 -7.88 -9.63
C ARG A 27 -0.92 -8.40 -10.96
N SER A 28 -0.12 -8.25 -12.00
CA SER A 28 -0.38 -8.74 -13.35
C SER A 28 0.94 -9.08 -14.02
N ASP A 29 0.94 -10.10 -14.87
CA ASP A 29 2.11 -10.50 -15.67
C ASP A 29 2.41 -9.52 -16.82
N THR A 30 1.42 -8.73 -17.22
CA THR A 30 1.57 -7.67 -18.23
C THR A 30 1.08 -6.33 -17.68
N ILE A 31 1.67 -5.24 -18.18
CA ILE A 31 1.34 -3.87 -17.76
C ILE A 31 -0.11 -3.49 -18.06
N ASP A 32 -0.69 -4.08 -19.10
CA ASP A 32 -2.07 -3.88 -19.58
C ASP A 32 -3.01 -5.04 -19.20
N GLY A 33 -2.51 -6.00 -18.41
CA GLY A 33 -3.22 -7.21 -18.06
C GLY A 33 -4.26 -7.03 -16.98
N THR A 34 -4.97 -8.11 -16.67
CA THR A 34 -5.90 -8.10 -15.54
C THR A 34 -5.12 -8.20 -14.25
N TYR A 35 -5.20 -7.14 -13.44
CA TYR A 35 -4.65 -7.13 -12.10
C TYR A 35 -5.54 -7.93 -11.15
N VAL A 36 -4.92 -8.83 -10.39
CA VAL A 36 -5.60 -9.72 -9.44
C VAL A 36 -5.03 -9.58 -8.03
N ASP A 37 -5.80 -10.01 -7.04
CA ASP A 37 -5.38 -10.20 -5.64
C ASP A 37 -4.59 -11.52 -5.45
N ASP A 38 -4.26 -11.87 -4.21
CA ASP A 38 -3.60 -13.12 -3.83
C ASP A 38 -4.46 -14.37 -4.04
N GLY A 39 -5.78 -14.21 -4.07
CA GLY A 39 -6.75 -15.25 -4.43
C GLY A 39 -6.96 -15.43 -5.94
N GLY A 40 -6.35 -14.59 -6.79
CA GLY A 40 -6.54 -14.61 -8.25
C GLY A 40 -7.83 -13.93 -8.73
N ASN A 41 -8.53 -13.18 -7.87
CA ASN A 41 -9.74 -12.46 -8.21
C ASN A 41 -9.42 -11.09 -8.80
N SER A 42 -10.22 -10.64 -9.76
CA SER A 42 -10.00 -9.35 -10.42
C SER A 42 -10.11 -8.17 -9.44
N CYS A 43 -9.11 -7.31 -9.44
CA CYS A 43 -9.13 -6.07 -8.67
C CYS A 43 -10.10 -5.02 -9.22
N LEU A 44 -10.51 -5.14 -10.49
CA LEU A 44 -11.59 -4.33 -11.04
C LEU A 44 -12.95 -4.64 -10.40
N SER A 45 -13.07 -5.77 -9.71
CA SER A 45 -14.28 -6.17 -8.97
C SER A 45 -14.18 -5.82 -7.48
N GLY A 46 -13.22 -4.98 -7.07
CA GLY A 46 -13.04 -4.55 -5.68
C GLY A 46 -12.26 -5.51 -4.80
N ASN A 47 -11.61 -6.53 -5.38
CA ASN A 47 -10.68 -7.40 -4.67
C ASN A 47 -9.28 -6.77 -4.61
N TYR A 48 -8.48 -7.16 -3.64
CA TYR A 48 -7.12 -6.65 -3.46
C TYR A 48 -6.35 -7.45 -2.40
N PHE A 49 -5.02 -7.37 -2.45
CA PHE A 49 -4.16 -7.80 -1.36
C PHE A 49 -3.90 -6.63 -0.40
N GLU A 50 -4.09 -6.84 0.90
CA GLU A 50 -3.82 -5.84 1.94
C GLU A 50 -2.32 -5.76 2.25
N VAL A 51 -1.71 -4.58 2.08
CA VAL A 51 -0.28 -4.35 2.35
C VAL A 51 -0.08 -3.69 3.70
N LEU A 52 -0.85 -2.64 3.98
CA LEU A 52 -0.78 -1.90 5.23
C LEU A 52 -2.15 -1.30 5.58
N LEU A 53 -2.68 -1.72 6.73
CA LEU A 53 -3.93 -1.23 7.29
C LEU A 53 -3.66 -0.22 8.40
N GLY A 54 -4.39 0.90 8.35
CA GLY A 54 -4.41 1.87 9.45
C GLY A 54 -4.87 1.22 10.76
N HIS A 55 -4.03 1.27 11.80
CA HIS A 55 -4.34 0.78 13.14
C HIS A 55 -4.13 1.87 14.20
N ASP A 56 -4.78 1.74 15.36
CA ASP A 56 -4.65 2.63 16.51
C ASP A 56 -4.78 4.14 16.18
N LYS A 57 -3.69 4.89 16.40
CA LYS A 57 -3.62 6.35 16.21
C LYS A 57 -3.31 6.76 14.77
N TYR A 58 -3.04 5.80 13.89
CA TYR A 58 -2.57 6.03 12.54
C TYR A 58 -3.74 6.00 11.55
N TRP A 59 -4.15 7.18 11.09
CA TRP A 59 -5.31 7.36 10.22
C TRP A 59 -4.90 7.77 8.82
N ALA A 60 -5.77 7.52 7.85
CA ALA A 60 -5.59 7.91 6.46
C ALA A 60 -4.16 7.64 5.91
N MET A 61 -3.66 6.42 6.14
CA MET A 61 -2.40 5.94 5.56
C MET A 61 -2.56 5.79 4.04
N GLY A 62 -1.78 6.53 3.26
CA GLY A 62 -1.88 6.49 1.79
C GLY A 62 -0.94 7.46 1.08
N GLY A 63 -1.21 7.75 -0.20
CA GLY A 63 -0.34 8.56 -1.05
C GLY A 63 1.07 7.98 -1.18
N GLN A 64 1.12 6.67 -1.27
CA GLN A 64 2.31 5.87 -1.15
C GLN A 64 3.19 5.88 -2.41
N TYR A 65 4.47 5.59 -2.20
CA TYR A 65 5.47 5.34 -3.21
C TYR A 65 6.34 4.16 -2.77
N VAL A 66 6.74 3.32 -3.72
CA VAL A 66 7.65 2.20 -3.48
C VAL A 66 8.91 2.40 -4.31
N PHE A 67 10.08 2.21 -3.70
CA PHE A 67 11.35 2.20 -4.40
C PHE A 67 12.29 1.14 -3.84
N GLN A 68 13.23 0.71 -4.67
CA GLN A 68 14.31 -0.17 -4.27
C GLN A 68 15.45 0.65 -3.68
N ASP A 69 15.88 0.34 -2.46
CA ASP A 69 17.13 0.82 -1.88
C ASP A 69 18.25 -0.15 -2.26
N ASP A 70 18.88 0.11 -3.41
CA ASP A 70 19.94 -0.73 -3.98
C ASP A 70 21.10 -0.98 -3.01
N GLY A 71 21.39 -0.02 -2.12
CA GLY A 71 22.47 -0.15 -1.14
C GLY A 71 22.21 -1.21 -0.08
N ASN A 72 20.94 -1.45 0.24
CA ASN A 72 20.49 -2.38 1.26
C ASN A 72 19.73 -3.60 0.69
N ASN A 73 19.54 -3.65 -0.64
CA ASN A 73 18.82 -4.72 -1.34
C ASN A 73 17.44 -4.98 -0.73
N THR A 74 16.69 -3.91 -0.48
CA THR A 74 15.36 -3.95 0.14
C THR A 74 14.43 -2.97 -0.58
N ASP A 75 13.15 -3.29 -0.61
CA ASP A 75 12.12 -2.37 -1.10
C ASP A 75 11.60 -1.55 0.06
N VAL A 76 11.36 -0.26 -0.19
CA VAL A 76 10.92 0.71 0.82
C VAL A 76 9.56 1.26 0.42
N LEU A 77 8.61 1.18 1.36
CA LEU A 77 7.30 1.82 1.25
C LEU A 77 7.34 3.16 1.99
N VAL A 78 7.04 4.23 1.27
CA VAL A 78 6.88 5.58 1.83
C VAL A 78 5.45 6.04 1.62
N TYR A 79 4.83 6.64 2.64
CA TYR A 79 3.44 7.09 2.59
C TYR A 79 3.22 8.23 3.59
N HIS A 80 2.09 8.92 3.47
CA HIS A 80 1.63 9.84 4.51
C HIS A 80 0.57 9.19 5.38
N TRP A 81 0.47 9.63 6.63
CA TRP A 81 -0.58 9.25 7.57
C TRP A 81 -0.91 10.43 8.49
N TYR A 82 -2.01 10.33 9.23
CA TYR A 82 -2.53 11.39 10.09
C TYR A 82 -2.66 10.91 11.54
N ASP A 83 -2.08 11.67 12.48
CA ASP A 83 -2.07 11.31 13.90
C ASP A 83 -3.31 11.82 14.62
N SER A 84 -4.25 10.91 14.92
CA SER A 84 -5.49 11.24 15.64
C SER A 84 -5.26 11.82 17.05
N THR A 85 -4.10 11.57 17.66
CA THR A 85 -3.73 12.15 18.97
C THR A 85 -3.13 13.54 18.85
N SER A 86 -2.85 13.99 17.61
CA SER A 86 -2.21 15.26 17.30
C SER A 86 -3.06 16.10 16.34
N SER A 87 -4.37 16.17 16.59
CA SER A 87 -5.33 16.90 15.73
C SER A 87 -5.23 16.51 14.25
N TYR A 88 -4.88 15.25 13.97
CA TYR A 88 -4.64 14.75 12.63
C TYR A 88 -3.58 15.54 11.87
N ALA A 89 -2.47 15.85 12.52
CA ALA A 89 -1.31 16.41 11.82
C ALA A 89 -0.75 15.37 10.81
N PRO A 90 -0.38 15.77 9.58
CA PRO A 90 0.21 14.87 8.60
C PRO A 90 1.62 14.45 9.04
N LYS A 91 1.94 13.18 8.84
CA LYS A 91 3.20 12.53 9.22
C LYS A 91 3.70 11.66 8.07
N LEU A 92 5.01 11.47 8.03
CA LEU A 92 5.67 10.55 7.12
C LEU A 92 5.70 9.14 7.73
N GLY A 93 5.31 8.14 6.95
CA GLY A 93 5.53 6.73 7.22
C GLY A 93 6.60 6.17 6.29
N ILE A 94 7.50 5.36 6.84
CA ILE A 94 8.52 4.62 6.09
C ILE A 94 8.57 3.22 6.69
N ASN A 95 8.32 2.22 5.86
CA ASN A 95 8.39 0.82 6.24
C ASN A 95 9.27 0.08 5.24
N LEU A 96 10.06 -0.88 5.73
CA LEU A 96 10.72 -1.83 4.85
C LEU A 96 9.69 -2.85 4.38
N LEU A 97 9.68 -3.14 3.10
CA LEU A 97 8.88 -4.21 2.54
C LEU A 97 9.65 -5.51 2.61
N THR A 98 8.94 -6.55 3.02
CA THR A 98 9.32 -7.94 2.83
C THR A 98 8.36 -8.59 1.85
N TRP A 99 8.73 -9.75 1.33
CA TRP A 99 7.92 -10.50 0.37
C TRP A 99 7.58 -11.86 0.97
N ASP A 100 6.30 -12.22 0.94
CA ASP A 100 5.84 -13.51 1.45
C ASP A 100 6.23 -14.67 0.52
N THR A 101 5.85 -15.90 0.87
CA THR A 101 6.18 -17.09 0.06
C THR A 101 5.52 -17.12 -1.32
N ASN A 102 4.53 -16.27 -1.55
CA ASN A 102 3.80 -16.14 -2.82
C ASN A 102 4.17 -14.85 -3.56
N ASP A 103 5.26 -14.17 -3.15
CA ASP A 103 5.73 -12.90 -3.70
C ASP A 103 4.71 -11.74 -3.57
N TRP A 104 4.03 -11.65 -2.43
CA TRP A 104 3.23 -10.47 -2.05
C TRP A 104 3.97 -9.56 -1.06
N PRO A 105 3.86 -8.23 -1.20
CA PRO A 105 4.57 -7.28 -0.36
C PRO A 105 3.91 -7.12 1.01
N VAL A 106 4.69 -7.23 2.08
CA VAL A 106 4.28 -7.06 3.48
C VAL A 106 5.08 -5.92 4.10
N ALA A 107 4.39 -4.90 4.62
CA ALA A 107 5.02 -3.76 5.31
C ALA A 107 5.30 -4.10 6.78
N ASN A 108 6.55 -3.90 7.22
CA ASN A 108 7.01 -4.10 8.61
C ASN A 108 7.16 -2.80 9.39
#